data_AF-A0AAV0N346-F1
#
_entry.id   AF-A0AAV0N346-F1
#
_cell.length_a   1.000
_cell.length_b   1.000
_cell.length_c   1.000
_cell.angle_alpha   90.00
_cell.angle_beta   90.00
_cell.angle_gamma   90.00
#
_symmetry.space_group_name_H-M   'P 1'
#
loop_
_entity.id
_entity.type
_entity.pdbx_description
1 polymer ?
#
loop_
_entity_poly.entity_id
_entity_poly.type
_entity_poly.pdbx_seq_one_letter_code
_entity_poly.pdbx_strand_id
1 'polypeptide(L)'
;MYKNQLQELAQRSCFNLPSYTCIREGPDHAPRFKATVNFNGEIFESPSYCSTLRQAEHSAAEVALGSLSHRSSHQDETGVYKNLLQEIAQRVSAPLPQYTTYRSGLGHQPVFTGIVELAGITFTGDPAKNKKQAEKNAAMAAWSSLKQC
;
A
#
# COMPACT_ATOMS: atom_id res chain seq x y z
N MET A 1 -16.08 13.87 -3.03
CA MET A 1 -15.28 13.27 -1.94
C MET A 1 -13.95 12.68 -2.44
N TYR A 2 -13.87 11.96 -3.56
CA TYR A 2 -12.61 11.36 -4.05
C TYR A 2 -11.47 12.34 -4.36
N LYS A 3 -11.74 13.51 -4.96
CA LYS A 3 -10.69 14.52 -5.22
C LYS A 3 -9.97 14.99 -3.94
N ASN A 4 -10.72 15.24 -2.86
CA ASN A 4 -10.16 15.66 -1.58
C ASN A 4 -9.34 14.54 -0.94
N GLN A 5 -9.82 13.30 -0.99
CA GLN A 5 -9.08 12.14 -0.48
C GLN A 5 -7.73 11.96 -1.21
N LEU A 6 -7.72 12.11 -2.53
CA LEU A 6 -6.47 12.10 -3.32
C LEU A 6 -5.52 13.23 -2.93
N GLN A 7 -6.05 14.42 -2.68
CA GLN A 7 -5.27 15.57 -2.26
C GLN A 7 -4.66 15.38 -0.87
N GLU A 8 -5.46 14.93 0.10
CA GLU A 8 -5.00 14.60 1.45
C GLU A 8 -3.94 13.49 1.44
N LEU A 9 -4.13 12.46 0.60
CA LEU A 9 -3.16 11.39 0.43
C LEU A 9 -1.84 11.92 -0.14
N ALA A 10 -1.90 12.82 -1.14
CA ALA A 10 -0.72 13.47 -1.70
C ALA A 10 0.06 14.23 -0.62
N GLN A 11 -0.66 15.03 0.17
CA GLN A 11 -0.08 15.86 1.22
C GLN A 11 0.57 15.03 2.32
N ARG A 12 -0.12 13.99 2.82
CA ARG A 12 0.41 13.08 3.84
C ARG A 12 1.64 12.29 3.37
N SER A 13 1.70 12.00 2.08
CA SER A 13 2.77 11.19 1.47
C SER A 13 3.91 12.03 0.90
N CYS A 14 3.87 13.36 1.04
CA CYS A 14 4.80 14.30 0.42
C CYS A 14 4.91 14.15 -1.12
N PHE A 15 3.81 13.78 -1.78
CA PHE A 15 3.74 13.69 -3.23
C PHE A 15 3.30 15.01 -3.86
N ASN A 16 3.57 15.15 -5.15
CA ASN A 16 3.02 16.25 -5.95
C ASN A 16 1.49 16.20 -5.94
N LEU A 17 0.85 17.38 -5.94
CA LEU A 17 -0.60 17.48 -6.00
C LEU A 17 -1.15 16.79 -7.27
N PRO A 18 -2.30 16.09 -7.19
CA PRO A 18 -2.87 15.42 -8.35
C PRO A 18 -3.20 16.42 -9.46
N SER A 19 -2.77 16.14 -10.69
CA SER A 19 -3.09 16.97 -11.86
C SER A 19 -4.19 16.30 -12.69
N TYR A 20 -5.23 17.06 -13.05
CA TYR A 20 -6.35 16.55 -13.83
C TYR A 20 -6.32 17.11 -15.25
N THR A 21 -6.52 16.23 -16.22
CA THR A 21 -6.68 16.60 -17.63
C THR A 21 -7.97 16.00 -18.16
N CYS A 22 -8.71 16.72 -19.00
CA CYS A 22 -9.96 16.24 -19.56
C CYS A 22 -10.00 16.45 -21.08
N ILE A 23 -10.58 15.47 -21.77
CA ILE A 23 -10.85 15.50 -23.19
C ILE A 23 -12.36 15.57 -23.37
N ARG A 24 -12.83 16.54 -24.17
CA ARG A 24 -14.22 16.66 -24.59
C ARG A 24 -14.31 16.21 -26.04
N GLU A 25 -15.21 15.27 -26.31
CA GLU A 25 -15.50 14.75 -27.65
C GLU A 25 -17.00 14.70 -27.90
N GLY A 26 -17.40 14.43 -29.15
CA GLY A 26 -18.80 14.29 -29.53
C GLY A 26 -19.47 15.60 -29.97
N PRO A 27 -20.68 15.51 -30.52
CA PRO A 27 -21.40 16.66 -31.06
C PRO A 27 -21.85 17.60 -29.95
N ASP A 28 -22.10 18.87 -30.28
CA ASP A 28 -22.47 19.89 -29.30
C ASP A 28 -23.74 19.56 -28.51
N HIS A 29 -24.66 18.80 -29.09
CA HIS A 29 -25.89 18.34 -28.45
C HIS A 29 -25.71 17.06 -27.60
N ALA A 30 -24.56 16.38 -27.68
CA ALA A 30 -24.24 15.19 -26.91
C ALA A 30 -22.74 15.09 -26.59
N PRO A 31 -22.19 16.04 -25.82
CA PRO A 31 -20.77 16.03 -25.47
C PRO A 31 -20.45 14.86 -24.53
N ARG A 32 -19.29 14.26 -24.77
CA ARG A 32 -18.71 13.16 -24.00
C ARG A 32 -17.39 13.63 -23.41
N PHE A 33 -17.19 13.36 -22.13
CA PHE A 33 -16.02 13.78 -21.38
C PHE A 33 -15.26 12.56 -20.90
N LYS A 34 -13.95 12.58 -21.07
CA LYS A 34 -13.02 11.61 -20.50
C LYS A 34 -11.99 12.36 -19.68
N ALA A 35 -11.71 11.91 -18.47
CA ALA A 35 -10.75 12.57 -17.60
C ALA A 35 -9.62 11.62 -17.23
N THR A 36 -8.44 12.20 -17.03
CA THR A 36 -7.25 11.55 -16.53
C THR A 36 -6.72 12.31 -15.34
N VAL A 37 -6.22 11.59 -14.34
CA VAL A 37 -5.54 12.16 -13.17
C VAL A 37 -4.12 11.62 -13.12
N ASN A 38 -3.14 12.51 -13.05
CA ASN A 38 -1.76 12.17 -12.78
C ASN A 38 -1.53 12.26 -11.27
N PHE A 39 -1.17 11.14 -10.66
CA PHE A 39 -0.81 11.05 -9.27
C PHE A 39 0.57 10.40 -9.12
N ASN A 40 1.55 11.18 -8.66
CA ASN A 40 2.92 10.71 -8.45
C ASN A 40 3.58 10.05 -9.69
N GLY A 41 3.27 10.55 -10.89
CA GLY A 41 3.79 10.03 -12.16
C GLY A 41 2.97 8.87 -12.76
N GLU A 42 1.96 8.36 -12.04
CA GLU A 42 1.00 7.39 -12.56
C GLU A 42 -0.24 8.11 -13.09
N ILE A 43 -0.68 7.74 -14.30
CA ILE A 43 -1.85 8.33 -14.95
C ILE A 43 -3.01 7.34 -14.85
N PHE A 44 -4.10 7.79 -14.24
CA PHE A 44 -5.34 7.03 -14.12
C PHE A 44 -6.43 7.68 -14.94
N GLU A 45 -7.11 6.88 -15.76
CA GLU A 45 -8.16 7.34 -16.66
C GLU A 45 -9.54 6.91 -16.18
N SER A 46 -10.56 7.74 -16.43
CA SER A 46 -11.97 7.35 -16.25
C SER A 46 -12.33 6.17 -17.17
N PRO A 47 -12.95 5.09 -16.65
CA PRO A 47 -13.16 3.85 -17.40
C PRO A 47 -14.18 3.96 -18.53
N SER A 48 -15.04 4.99 -18.48
CA SER A 48 -16.04 5.26 -19.50
C SER A 48 -16.16 6.77 -19.76
N TYR A 49 -16.68 7.12 -20.93
CA TYR A 49 -17.05 8.49 -21.25
C TYR A 49 -18.26 8.92 -20.42
N CYS A 50 -18.15 10.06 -19.77
CA CYS A 50 -19.23 10.64 -18.97
C CYS A 50 -19.92 11.78 -19.74
N SER A 51 -21.16 12.10 -19.38
CA SER A 51 -21.90 13.23 -19.96
C SER A 51 -21.48 14.59 -19.40
N THR A 52 -20.75 14.62 -18.28
CA THR A 52 -20.27 15.85 -17.65
C THR A 52 -18.80 15.76 -17.26
N LEU A 53 -18.10 16.90 -17.32
CA LEU A 53 -16.71 17.02 -16.88
C LEU A 53 -16.52 16.60 -15.42
N ARG A 54 -17.41 17.05 -14.53
CA ARG A 54 -17.34 16.73 -13.10
C ARG A 54 -17.39 15.22 -12.84
N GLN A 55 -18.23 14.49 -13.59
CA GLN A 55 -18.38 13.05 -13.44
C GLN A 55 -17.18 12.29 -14.01
N ALA A 56 -16.61 12.76 -15.13
CA ALA A 56 -15.39 12.20 -15.68
C ALA A 56 -14.23 12.32 -14.67
N GLU A 57 -14.02 13.53 -14.13
CA GLU A 57 -12.96 13.77 -13.14
C GLU A 57 -13.17 12.98 -11.84
N HIS A 58 -14.42 12.84 -11.39
CA HIS A 58 -14.76 12.03 -10.24
C HIS A 58 -14.41 10.56 -10.46
N SER A 59 -14.75 10.02 -11.63
CA SER A 59 -14.47 8.62 -12.00
C SER A 59 -12.97 8.37 -12.11
N ALA A 60 -12.20 9.31 -12.68
CA ALA A 60 -10.74 9.19 -12.73
C ALA A 60 -10.12 9.19 -11.32
N ALA A 61 -10.60 10.05 -10.42
CA ALA A 61 -10.16 10.07 -9.02
C ALA A 61 -10.50 8.79 -8.26
N GLU A 62 -11.68 8.20 -8.51
CA GLU A 62 -12.09 6.93 -7.92
C GLU A 62 -11.17 5.77 -8.34
N VAL A 63 -10.85 5.65 -9.64
CA VAL A 63 -9.92 4.63 -10.15
C VAL A 63 -8.52 4.76 -9.54
N ALA A 64 -8.02 6.00 -9.44
CA ALA A 64 -6.75 6.28 -8.79
C ALA A 64 -6.77 5.86 -7.32
N LEU A 65 -7.78 6.25 -6.55
CA LEU A 65 -7.89 5.86 -5.14
C LEU A 65 -8.07 4.36 -4.94
N GLY A 66 -8.85 3.68 -5.77
CA GLY A 66 -8.99 2.22 -5.72
C GLY A 66 -7.65 1.52 -5.95
N SER A 67 -6.90 1.98 -6.96
CA SER A 67 -5.58 1.45 -7.28
C SER A 67 -4.55 1.72 -6.17
N LEU A 68 -4.58 2.92 -5.59
CA LEU A 68 -3.71 3.29 -4.47
C LEU A 68 -4.07 2.53 -3.19
N SER A 69 -5.36 2.43 -2.86
CA SER A 69 -5.84 1.70 -1.68
C SER A 69 -5.48 0.21 -1.74
N HIS A 70 -5.54 -0.41 -2.93
CA HIS A 70 -5.07 -1.78 -3.11
C HIS A 70 -3.56 -1.90 -2.82
N ARG A 71 -2.74 -0.92 -3.20
CA ARG A 71 -1.31 -0.87 -2.85
C ARG A 71 -1.09 -0.61 -1.35
N SER A 72 -1.90 0.25 -0.73
CA SER A 72 -1.87 0.51 0.72
C SER A 72 -2.17 -0.76 1.50
N SER A 73 -3.15 -1.56 1.09
CA SER A 73 -3.47 -2.84 1.75
C SER A 73 -2.28 -3.81 1.79
N HIS A 74 -1.39 -3.78 0.79
CA HIS A 74 -0.19 -4.62 0.78
C HIS A 74 1.00 -4.02 1.56
N GLN A 75 0.98 -2.72 1.88
CA GLN A 75 2.02 -2.05 2.66
C GLN A 75 1.63 -1.88 4.14
N ASP A 76 0.34 -1.66 4.41
CA ASP A 76 -0.22 -1.40 5.74
C ASP A 76 -0.25 -2.67 6.61
N GLU A 77 -0.44 -3.86 6.03
CA GLU A 77 -0.43 -5.10 6.82
C GLU A 77 0.89 -5.31 7.56
N THR A 78 2.02 -4.94 6.96
CA THR A 78 3.33 -5.04 7.64
C THR A 78 3.41 -4.06 8.81
N GLY A 79 2.84 -2.86 8.66
CA GLY A 79 2.72 -1.87 9.74
C GLY A 79 1.79 -2.35 10.86
N VAL A 80 0.68 -3.01 10.52
CA VAL A 80 -0.26 -3.60 11.48
C VAL A 80 0.44 -4.64 12.34
N TYR A 81 1.11 -5.63 11.75
CA TYR A 81 1.79 -6.67 12.53
C TYR A 81 2.96 -6.12 13.37
N LYS A 82 3.73 -5.17 12.85
CA LYS A 82 4.80 -4.51 13.62
C LYS A 82 4.24 -3.76 14.84
N ASN A 83 3.15 -3.01 14.66
CA ASN A 83 2.52 -2.27 15.75
C ASN A 83 1.90 -3.21 16.80
N LEU A 84 1.23 -4.29 16.36
CA LEU A 84 0.66 -5.30 17.26
C LEU A 84 1.74 -5.99 18.10
N LEU A 85 2.86 -6.37 17.49
CA LEU A 85 3.99 -6.98 18.21
C LEU A 85 4.61 -6.00 19.21
N GLN A 86 4.70 -4.71 18.85
CA GLN A 86 5.16 -3.66 19.75
C GLN A 86 4.21 -3.44 20.94
N GLU A 87 2.89 -3.44 20.72
CA GLU A 87 1.90 -3.32 21.78
C GLU A 87 1.95 -4.51 22.75
N ILE A 88 2.11 -5.74 22.21
CA ILE A 88 2.31 -6.93 23.05
C ILE A 88 3.58 -6.80 23.87
N ALA A 89 4.72 -6.45 23.24
CA ALA A 89 5.99 -6.29 23.94
C ALA A 89 5.85 -5.36 25.15
N GLN A 90 5.21 -4.21 24.95
CA GLN A 90 4.95 -3.24 26.01
C GLN A 90 4.02 -3.80 27.09
N ARG A 91 2.95 -4.50 26.70
CA ARG A 91 1.99 -5.11 27.63
C ARG A 91 2.65 -6.17 28.53
N VAL A 92 3.58 -6.95 28.00
CA VAL A 92 4.32 -7.97 28.77
C VAL A 92 5.63 -7.42 29.38
N SER A 93 5.89 -6.12 29.29
CA SER A 93 7.14 -5.47 29.73
C SER A 93 8.40 -6.12 29.15
N ALA A 94 8.31 -6.64 27.92
CA ALA A 94 9.42 -7.20 27.16
C ALA A 94 10.13 -6.10 26.34
N PRO A 95 11.40 -6.34 25.94
CA PRO A 95 12.08 -5.47 24.99
C PRO A 95 11.33 -5.39 23.65
N LEU A 96 11.51 -4.26 22.94
CA LEU A 96 10.89 -4.03 21.64
C LEU A 96 11.30 -5.14 20.64
N PRO A 97 10.40 -5.52 19.71
CA PRO A 97 10.68 -6.58 18.75
C PRO A 97 11.86 -6.22 17.84
N GLN A 98 12.82 -7.13 17.71
CA GLN A 98 13.99 -6.94 16.84
C GLN A 98 13.81 -7.69 15.52
N TYR A 99 13.90 -6.96 14.41
CA TYR A 99 13.79 -7.52 13.06
C TYR A 99 15.16 -7.72 12.44
N THR A 100 15.45 -8.96 12.03
CA THR A 100 16.67 -9.32 11.30
C THR A 100 16.29 -9.99 9.99
N THR A 101 16.84 -9.50 8.88
CA THR A 101 16.64 -10.15 7.57
C THR A 101 17.97 -10.59 7.02
N TYR A 102 18.07 -11.85 6.62
CA TYR A 102 19.26 -12.36 5.95
C TYR A 102 18.95 -12.77 4.51
N ARG A 103 19.95 -12.65 3.65
CA ARG A 103 19.89 -13.03 2.23
C ARG A 103 20.62 -14.36 2.06
N SER A 104 19.96 -15.30 1.40
CA SER A 104 20.49 -16.59 0.98
C SER A 104 20.20 -16.80 -0.53
N GLY A 105 20.58 -17.96 -1.07
CA GLY A 105 20.32 -18.31 -2.46
C GLY A 105 21.38 -17.85 -3.46
N LEU A 106 21.17 -18.22 -4.72
CA LEU A 106 22.11 -17.94 -5.82
C LEU A 106 22.06 -16.44 -6.18
N GLY A 107 23.15 -15.89 -6.73
CA GLY A 107 23.24 -14.48 -7.08
C GLY A 107 22.11 -13.99 -8.01
N HIS A 108 21.64 -14.86 -8.91
CA HIS A 108 20.55 -14.61 -9.85
C HIS A 108 19.15 -14.96 -9.29
N GLN A 109 19.07 -15.59 -8.12
CA GLN A 109 17.83 -15.94 -7.44
C GLN A 109 17.98 -15.76 -5.92
N PRO A 110 18.06 -14.50 -5.45
CA PRO A 110 18.20 -14.22 -4.04
C PRO A 110 16.92 -14.57 -3.29
N VAL A 111 17.10 -15.26 -2.17
CA VAL A 111 16.07 -15.58 -1.20
C VAL A 111 16.33 -14.74 0.04
N PHE A 112 15.29 -14.15 0.60
CA PHE A 112 15.35 -13.34 1.81
C PHE A 112 14.49 -14.01 2.87
N THR A 113 15.04 -14.19 4.06
CA THR A 113 14.31 -14.74 5.18
C THR A 113 14.35 -13.74 6.32
N GLY A 114 13.18 -13.42 6.85
CA GLY A 114 13.01 -12.50 7.96
C GLY A 114 12.86 -13.28 9.27
N ILE A 115 13.43 -12.71 10.32
CA ILE A 115 13.35 -13.19 11.69
C ILE A 115 12.89 -12.03 12.56
N VAL A 116 11.97 -12.29 13.48
CA VAL A 116 11.61 -11.34 14.55
C VAL A 116 11.84 -11.98 15.90
N GLU A 117 12.57 -11.29 16.76
CA GLU A 117 12.77 -11.68 18.16
C GLU A 117 11.86 -10.84 19.04
N LEU A 118 11.03 -11.50 19.85
CA LEU A 118 10.08 -10.88 20.77
C LEU A 118 10.10 -11.63 22.10
N ALA A 119 10.40 -10.93 23.20
CA ALA A 119 10.46 -11.52 24.54
C ALA A 119 11.40 -12.73 24.66
N GLY A 120 12.52 -12.74 23.91
CA GLY A 120 13.46 -13.85 23.84
C GLY A 120 12.99 -15.05 23.01
N ILE A 121 11.83 -14.94 22.34
CA ILE A 121 11.31 -15.93 21.40
C ILE A 121 11.60 -15.45 19.98
N THR A 122 12.22 -16.32 19.20
CA THR A 122 12.59 -16.02 17.82
C THR A 122 11.60 -16.67 16.86
N PHE A 123 10.97 -15.86 16.02
CA PHE A 123 10.02 -16.31 15.00
C PHE A 123 10.61 -16.10 13.61
N THR A 124 10.70 -17.18 12.85
CA THR A 124 11.21 -17.18 11.48
C THR A 124 10.05 -17.18 10.51
N GLY A 125 10.02 -16.21 9.60
CA GLY A 125 9.02 -16.13 8.54
C GLY A 125 9.40 -16.96 7.31
N ASP A 126 8.41 -17.26 6.47
CA ASP A 126 8.65 -17.95 5.20
C ASP A 126 9.64 -17.18 4.30
N PRO A 127 10.51 -17.88 3.54
CA PRO A 127 11.44 -17.25 2.61
C PRO A 127 10.71 -16.51 1.48
N ALA A 128 11.25 -15.36 1.07
CA ALA A 128 10.67 -14.49 0.06
C ALA A 128 11.70 -13.99 -0.97
N LYS A 129 11.22 -13.46 -2.09
CA LYS A 129 12.07 -12.93 -3.17
C LYS A 129 12.62 -11.51 -2.90
N ASN A 130 12.15 -10.84 -1.86
CA ASN A 130 12.60 -9.50 -1.48
C ASN A 130 12.57 -9.29 0.05
N LYS A 131 13.37 -8.32 0.54
CA LYS A 131 13.49 -8.03 1.99
C LYS A 131 12.17 -7.63 2.63
N LYS A 132 11.36 -6.81 1.95
CA LYS A 132 10.10 -6.29 2.49
C LYS A 132 9.10 -7.41 2.79
N GLN A 133 8.98 -8.37 1.87
CA GLN A 133 8.13 -9.54 2.06
C GLN A 133 8.67 -10.48 3.14
N ALA A 134 9.99 -10.64 3.23
CA ALA A 134 10.62 -11.45 4.27
C ALA A 134 10.33 -10.90 5.68
N GLU A 135 10.43 -9.58 5.88
CA GLU A 135 10.05 -8.93 7.14
C GLU A 135 8.55 -9.10 7.46
N LYS A 136 7.68 -8.95 6.46
CA LYS A 136 6.24 -9.20 6.62
C LYS A 136 5.98 -10.63 7.08
N ASN A 137 6.60 -11.62 6.44
CA ASN A 137 6.45 -13.03 6.78
C ASN A 137 6.89 -13.30 8.23
N ALA A 138 7.99 -12.68 8.67
CA ALA A 138 8.45 -12.78 10.06
C ALA A 138 7.43 -12.22 11.06
N ALA A 139 6.91 -11.01 10.80
CA ALA A 139 5.93 -10.37 11.66
C ALA A 139 4.62 -11.18 11.75
N MET A 140 4.17 -11.75 10.62
CA MET A 140 2.99 -12.62 10.58
C MET A 140 3.20 -13.93 11.34
N ALA A 141 4.38 -14.55 11.23
CA ALA A 141 4.71 -15.79 11.93
C ALA A 141 4.69 -15.59 13.45
N ALA A 142 5.26 -14.49 13.93
CA ALA A 142 5.21 -14.13 15.35
C ALA A 142 3.78 -13.91 15.84
N TRP A 143 3.00 -13.08 15.13
CA TRP A 143 1.63 -12.79 15.51
C TRP A 143 0.73 -14.04 15.54
N SER A 144 0.88 -14.92 14.54
CA SER A 144 0.12 -16.17 14.46
C SER A 144 0.47 -17.11 15.61
N SER A 145 1.75 -17.20 15.97
CA SER A 145 2.22 -18.01 17.10
C SER A 145 1.68 -17.46 18.44
N LEU A 146 1.66 -16.14 18.60
CA LEU A 146 1.12 -15.50 19.81
C LEU A 146 -0.40 -15.68 19.97
N LYS A 147 -1.14 -15.80 18.86
CA LYS A 147 -2.59 -16.07 18.87
C LYS A 147 -2.96 -17.52 19.17
N GLN A 148 -2.03 -18.45 19.00
CA GLN A 148 -2.27 -19.88 19.22
C GLN A 148 -1.94 -20.33 20.65
N CYS A 149 -1.39 -19.44 21.48
CA CYS A 149 -1.17 -19.63 22.91
C CYS A 149 -2.29 -18.98 23.71
#